data_AF-X1VSM1-F1
#
_entry.id   AF-X1VSM1-F1
#
_cell.length_a   1.000
_cell.length_b   1.000
_cell.length_c   1.000
_cell.angle_alpha   90.00
_cell.angle_beta   90.00
_cell.angle_gamma   90.00
#
_symmetry.space_group_name_H-M   'P 1'
#
loop_
_entity.id
_entity.type
_entity.pdbx_description
1 polymer ?
#
loop_
_entity_poly.entity_id
_entity_poly.type
_entity_poly.pdbx_seq_one_letter_code
_entity_poly.pdbx_strand_id
1 'polypeptide(L)'
;MSPDMVHGPFLGSLSDSGEELKLYNNGNRVMDTIDYGDGGDWPVAADGSGVTLAKRKPNSAAELARNWTWSVQRGGTPGKMNFPDDDIKPVKHDLIGFGDNWRYDDSGSNKGTLWRYEGYNDNSWDLQPASFYSGQSIIGDTKTAVTTLYSTGCSDEGSVLSPGQEDGHYFITSDSTPLMVMQNHPAWAANDSTSMWIGLSGQ
;
A
#
# COMPACT_ATOMS: atom_id res chain seq x y z
N MET A 1 11.22 -33.70 -7.05
CA MET A 1 12.09 -32.65 -6.50
C MET A 1 12.26 -32.96 -5.02
N SER A 2 13.50 -33.03 -4.53
CA SER A 2 13.77 -33.16 -3.09
C SER A 2 13.23 -31.92 -2.38
N PRO A 3 12.67 -32.01 -1.16
CA PRO A 3 12.33 -30.82 -0.38
C PRO A 3 13.55 -29.92 -0.25
N ASP A 4 13.35 -28.61 -0.41
CA ASP A 4 14.40 -27.59 -0.24
C ASP A 4 14.96 -27.73 1.18
N MET A 5 16.19 -28.25 1.26
CA MET A 5 16.83 -28.56 2.53
C MET A 5 17.11 -27.26 3.28
N VAL A 6 16.49 -27.09 4.45
CA VAL A 6 16.76 -25.96 5.33
C VAL A 6 18.16 -26.12 5.91
N HIS A 7 19.03 -25.15 5.62
CA HIS A 7 20.34 -25.07 6.26
C HIS A 7 20.23 -24.21 7.53
N GLY A 8 20.39 -24.83 8.69
CA GLY A 8 20.32 -24.15 9.98
C GLY A 8 20.08 -25.11 11.17
N PRO A 9 19.85 -24.57 12.38
CA PRO A 9 19.86 -23.13 12.70
C PRO A 9 21.26 -22.54 12.58
N PHE A 10 21.35 -21.25 12.23
CA PHE A 10 22.60 -20.51 12.38
C PHE A 10 22.92 -20.41 13.87
N LEU A 11 24.08 -20.92 14.27
CA LEU A 11 24.51 -20.96 15.69
C LEU A 11 25.25 -19.69 16.13
N GLY A 12 25.55 -18.79 15.18
CA GLY A 12 26.13 -17.48 15.48
C GLY A 12 25.07 -16.47 15.92
N SER A 13 25.52 -15.28 16.27
CA SER A 13 24.69 -14.10 16.47
C SER A 13 24.77 -13.21 15.24
N LEU A 14 23.67 -12.56 14.90
CA LEU A 14 23.65 -11.46 13.95
C LEU A 14 23.61 -10.13 14.73
N SER A 15 24.16 -9.07 14.15
CA SER A 15 24.18 -7.72 14.74
C SER A 15 22.78 -7.10 14.72
N ASP A 16 22.28 -6.63 15.87
CA ASP A 16 20.97 -5.98 15.96
C ASP A 16 20.95 -4.62 15.21
N SER A 17 22.10 -3.93 15.12
CA SER A 17 22.21 -2.62 14.46
C SER A 17 22.63 -2.67 12.98
N GLY A 18 22.74 -3.87 12.41
CA GLY A 18 23.24 -4.07 11.04
C GLY A 18 24.64 -4.67 10.94
N GLU A 19 24.87 -5.42 9.85
CA GLU A 19 26.18 -5.95 9.41
C GLU A 19 26.12 -6.47 7.96
N GLU A 20 27.28 -6.80 7.40
CA GLU A 20 27.39 -7.45 6.09
C GLU A 20 27.25 -8.97 6.21
N LEU A 21 26.27 -9.55 5.51
CA LEU A 21 26.09 -10.99 5.35
C LEU A 21 26.41 -11.42 3.93
N LYS A 22 27.19 -12.50 3.81
CA LYS A 22 27.55 -13.13 2.53
C LYS A 22 27.09 -14.58 2.52
N LEU A 23 26.28 -14.93 1.52
CA LEU A 23 25.86 -16.30 1.28
C LEU A 23 26.83 -16.96 0.31
N TYR A 24 27.44 -18.06 0.70
CA TYR A 24 28.33 -18.86 -0.14
C TYR A 24 27.66 -20.18 -0.52
N ASN A 25 27.92 -20.67 -1.74
CA ASN A 25 27.61 -22.05 -2.09
C ASN A 25 28.75 -23.00 -1.67
N ASN A 26 28.55 -24.32 -1.86
CA ASN A 26 29.54 -25.35 -1.49
C ASN A 26 30.88 -25.25 -2.28
N GLY A 27 30.93 -24.45 -3.34
CA GLY A 27 32.14 -24.15 -4.11
C GLY A 27 32.83 -22.84 -3.69
N ASN A 28 32.49 -22.27 -2.53
CA ASN A 28 32.96 -20.97 -2.04
C ASN A 28 32.66 -19.79 -2.98
N ARG A 29 31.67 -19.91 -3.87
CA ARG A 29 31.21 -18.78 -4.68
C ARG A 29 30.19 -17.98 -3.86
N VAL A 30 30.37 -16.66 -3.82
CA VAL A 30 29.38 -15.71 -3.28
C VAL A 30 28.13 -15.78 -4.17
N MET A 31 27.01 -16.13 -3.55
CA MET A 31 25.68 -16.19 -4.15
C MET A 31 24.91 -14.90 -3.93
N ASP A 32 25.02 -14.32 -2.73
CA ASP A 32 24.38 -13.05 -2.39
C ASP A 32 25.18 -12.31 -1.32
N THR A 33 25.08 -10.97 -1.30
CA THR A 33 25.67 -10.10 -0.29
C THR A 33 24.64 -9.05 0.11
N ILE A 34 24.44 -8.86 1.41
CA ILE A 34 23.56 -7.83 1.97
C ILE A 34 24.31 -7.10 3.09
N ASP A 35 24.25 -5.77 3.08
CA ASP A 35 24.69 -4.92 4.19
C ASP A 35 23.42 -4.32 4.80
N TYR A 36 22.86 -5.00 5.80
CA TYR A 36 21.57 -4.62 6.38
C TYR A 36 21.74 -3.63 7.53
N GLY A 37 20.69 -2.88 7.85
CA GLY A 37 20.67 -1.92 8.96
C GLY A 37 19.34 -1.85 9.69
N ASP A 38 19.34 -1.13 10.81
CA ASP A 38 18.20 -0.92 11.72
C ASP A 38 17.44 0.42 11.46
N GLY A 39 17.89 1.21 10.48
CA GLY A 39 17.31 2.52 10.15
C GLY A 39 17.25 2.84 8.66
N GLY A 40 16.75 4.04 8.31
CA GLY A 40 16.60 4.49 6.94
C GLY A 40 15.46 3.78 6.19
N ASP A 41 15.75 3.27 4.98
CA ASP A 41 14.76 2.59 4.13
C ASP A 41 14.53 1.12 4.55
N TRP A 42 15.24 0.62 5.57
CA TRP A 42 15.07 -0.74 6.08
C TRP A 42 13.77 -0.87 6.90
N PRO A 43 13.06 -2.01 6.79
CA PRO A 43 11.80 -2.21 7.49
C PRO A 43 12.00 -2.37 9.01
N VAL A 44 11.49 -1.41 9.77
CA VAL A 44 11.56 -1.37 11.25
C VAL A 44 10.83 -2.54 11.91
N ALA A 45 9.84 -3.16 11.25
CA ALA A 45 9.07 -4.26 11.86
C ALA A 45 9.91 -5.50 12.22
N ALA A 46 11.03 -5.73 11.50
CA ALA A 46 11.97 -6.80 11.79
C ALA A 46 12.81 -6.56 13.06
N ASP A 47 12.77 -5.35 13.61
CA ASP A 47 13.60 -4.88 14.75
C ASP A 47 12.97 -5.15 16.14
N GLY A 48 11.78 -5.76 16.25
CA GLY A 48 11.19 -5.84 17.61
C GLY A 48 9.95 -6.66 17.88
N SER A 49 9.44 -7.48 16.95
CA SER A 49 8.19 -8.23 17.18
C SER A 49 8.26 -9.75 16.93
N GLY A 50 9.42 -10.25 16.49
CA GLY A 50 9.68 -11.67 16.21
C GLY A 50 9.43 -12.07 14.75
N VAL A 51 9.16 -11.11 13.86
CA VAL A 51 9.21 -11.31 12.41
C VAL A 51 10.64 -11.05 11.91
N THR A 52 11.03 -11.73 10.83
CA THR A 52 12.38 -11.62 10.26
C THR A 52 12.40 -10.71 9.04
N LEU A 53 13.57 -10.19 8.68
CA LEU A 53 13.79 -9.59 7.37
C LEU A 53 13.57 -10.65 6.26
N ALA A 54 12.85 -10.29 5.21
CA ALA A 54 12.44 -11.19 4.13
C ALA A 54 12.58 -10.50 2.76
N LYS A 55 13.30 -11.14 1.84
CA LYS A 55 13.47 -10.66 0.47
C LYS A 55 12.15 -10.78 -0.28
N ARG A 56 11.69 -9.70 -0.90
CA ARG A 56 10.41 -9.63 -1.63
C ARG A 56 10.41 -10.54 -2.85
N LYS A 57 11.45 -10.42 -3.69
CA LYS A 57 11.63 -11.24 -4.89
C LYS A 57 12.94 -12.03 -4.78
N PRO A 58 12.95 -13.35 -5.06
CA PRO A 58 14.18 -14.15 -4.94
C PRO A 58 15.35 -13.61 -5.76
N ASN A 59 15.05 -13.06 -6.95
CA ASN A 59 16.05 -12.67 -7.94
C ASN A 59 16.35 -11.16 -7.96
N SER A 60 15.81 -10.36 -7.03
CA SER A 60 16.14 -8.92 -6.96
C SER A 60 17.50 -8.68 -6.29
N ALA A 61 18.10 -7.52 -6.54
CA ALA A 61 19.36 -7.13 -5.92
C ALA A 61 19.21 -7.05 -4.39
N ALA A 62 20.08 -7.72 -3.63
CA ALA A 62 20.00 -7.75 -2.17
C ALA A 62 20.47 -6.45 -1.49
N GLU A 63 21.31 -5.67 -2.15
CA GLU A 63 21.86 -4.42 -1.62
C GLU A 63 20.83 -3.30 -1.40
N LEU A 64 19.69 -3.34 -2.11
CA LEU A 64 18.68 -2.29 -2.01
C LEU A 64 17.66 -2.64 -0.91
N ALA A 65 17.62 -1.86 0.16
CA ALA A 65 16.66 -2.01 1.26
C ALA A 65 15.20 -2.18 0.79
N ARG A 66 14.81 -1.45 -0.26
CA ARG A 66 13.46 -1.54 -0.89
C ARG A 66 13.08 -2.93 -1.42
N ASN A 67 14.05 -3.80 -1.66
CA ASN A 67 13.84 -5.17 -2.11
C ASN A 67 13.56 -6.14 -0.94
N TRP A 68 13.62 -5.63 0.29
CA TRP A 68 13.33 -6.35 1.52
C TRP A 68 12.07 -5.79 2.19
N THR A 69 11.49 -6.63 3.04
CA THR A 69 10.33 -6.31 3.88
C THR A 69 10.38 -7.22 5.12
N TRP A 70 9.40 -7.14 5.99
CA TRP A 70 9.24 -8.10 7.09
C TRP A 70 8.50 -9.36 6.62
N SER A 71 8.82 -10.50 7.23
CA SER A 71 8.05 -11.72 7.05
C SER A 71 6.63 -11.54 7.61
N VAL A 72 5.65 -12.13 6.93
CA VAL A 72 4.26 -12.22 7.43
C VAL A 72 4.10 -13.29 8.52
N GLN A 73 5.11 -14.12 8.77
CA GLN A 73 5.11 -15.18 9.78
C GLN A 73 6.17 -14.90 10.84
N ARG A 74 5.81 -15.11 12.11
CA ARG A 74 6.78 -15.06 13.21
C ARG A 74 7.82 -16.18 13.01
N GLY A 75 9.11 -15.83 13.06
CA GLY A 75 10.20 -16.77 12.78
C GLY A 75 10.50 -16.99 11.28
N GLY A 76 9.86 -16.24 10.37
CA GLY A 76 10.15 -16.29 8.94
C GLY A 76 9.54 -17.51 8.22
N THR A 77 10.08 -17.82 7.03
CA THR A 77 9.62 -18.94 6.18
C THR A 77 10.76 -19.89 5.79
N PRO A 78 11.43 -20.59 6.74
CA PRO A 78 12.51 -21.52 6.42
C PRO A 78 12.06 -22.62 5.44
N GLY A 79 12.82 -22.81 4.35
CA GLY A 79 12.56 -23.86 3.36
C GLY A 79 11.33 -23.62 2.48
N LYS A 80 10.74 -22.42 2.52
CA LYS A 80 9.59 -22.03 1.68
C LYS A 80 9.85 -20.65 1.06
N MET A 81 9.13 -20.35 -0.01
CA MET A 81 9.11 -19.00 -0.59
C MET A 81 8.56 -18.00 0.45
N ASN A 82 9.21 -16.84 0.58
CA ASN A 82 8.79 -15.79 1.51
C ASN A 82 7.38 -15.29 1.20
N PHE A 83 7.08 -15.12 -0.09
CA PHE A 83 5.82 -14.57 -0.60
C PHE A 83 5.38 -15.35 -1.85
N PRO A 84 4.69 -16.51 -1.69
CA PRO A 84 4.28 -17.36 -2.80
C PRO A 84 3.20 -16.73 -3.71
N ASP A 85 2.51 -15.67 -3.25
CA ASP A 85 1.39 -15.03 -3.94
C ASP A 85 1.68 -13.59 -4.41
N ASP A 86 2.96 -13.19 -4.52
CA ASP A 86 3.41 -11.79 -4.70
C ASP A 86 3.24 -11.20 -6.12
N ASP A 87 2.10 -11.45 -6.76
CA ASP A 87 1.40 -10.34 -7.43
C ASP A 87 0.96 -9.43 -6.29
N ILE A 88 1.78 -8.43 -5.93
CA ILE A 88 1.41 -7.41 -4.95
C ILE A 88 0.25 -6.60 -5.55
N LYS A 89 -0.96 -7.14 -5.41
CA LYS A 89 -2.18 -6.35 -5.49
C LYS A 89 -2.22 -5.55 -4.19
N PRO A 90 -2.44 -4.22 -4.23
CA PRO A 90 -2.72 -3.49 -3.01
C PRO A 90 -3.82 -4.25 -2.27
N VAL A 91 -3.52 -4.72 -1.05
CA VAL A 91 -4.55 -5.32 -0.20
C VAL A 91 -5.44 -4.16 0.20
N LYS A 92 -6.51 -3.98 -0.58
CA LYS A 92 -7.54 -3.01 -0.28
C LYS A 92 -8.35 -3.57 0.88
N HIS A 93 -8.01 -3.13 2.09
CA HIS A 93 -8.93 -3.25 3.20
C HIS A 93 -9.94 -2.12 3.05
N ASP A 94 -11.14 -2.46 2.58
CA ASP A 94 -12.29 -1.57 2.72
C ASP A 94 -12.62 -1.53 4.21
N LEU A 95 -11.96 -0.63 4.95
CA LEU A 95 -12.18 -0.44 6.39
C LEU A 95 -13.60 0.06 6.65
N ILE A 96 -14.08 0.96 5.79
CA ILE A 96 -15.43 1.50 5.76
C ILE A 96 -15.75 1.77 4.29
N GLY A 97 -16.77 1.12 3.75
CA GLY A 97 -17.28 1.40 2.40
C GLY A 97 -17.98 2.75 2.33
N PHE A 98 -18.08 3.32 1.14
CA PHE A 98 -18.82 4.57 0.94
C PHE A 98 -20.31 4.36 1.26
N GLY A 99 -20.80 5.02 2.32
CA GLY A 99 -22.16 4.85 2.82
C GLY A 99 -22.37 3.75 3.87
N ASP A 100 -21.32 3.04 4.29
CA ASP A 100 -21.41 2.08 5.39
C ASP A 100 -21.72 2.79 6.70
N ASN A 101 -22.53 2.16 7.55
CA ASN A 101 -22.79 2.71 8.87
C ASN A 101 -21.56 2.57 9.76
N TRP A 102 -21.08 3.68 10.30
CA TRP A 102 -19.95 3.73 11.22
C TRP A 102 -20.37 4.44 12.51
N ARG A 103 -19.80 4.00 13.63
CA ARG A 103 -20.01 4.64 14.93
C ARG A 103 -19.03 5.79 15.09
N TYR A 104 -19.54 6.96 15.51
CA TYR A 104 -18.74 8.16 15.68
C TYR A 104 -19.15 8.91 16.95
N ASP A 105 -18.20 9.68 17.50
CA ASP A 105 -18.45 10.65 18.57
C ASP A 105 -17.90 11.99 18.13
N ASP A 106 -18.78 12.95 17.90
CA ASP A 106 -18.47 14.32 17.48
C ASP A 106 -18.67 15.34 18.62
N SER A 107 -18.84 14.86 19.86
CA SER A 107 -19.14 15.69 21.03
C SER A 107 -18.01 16.67 21.41
N GLY A 108 -16.82 16.48 20.83
CA GLY A 108 -15.61 17.26 21.15
C GLY A 108 -15.04 16.96 22.55
N SER A 109 -15.60 15.99 23.27
CA SER A 109 -15.14 15.61 24.61
C SER A 109 -13.98 14.62 24.58
N ASN A 110 -13.06 14.73 25.53
CA ASN A 110 -11.91 13.82 25.63
C ASN A 110 -12.37 12.41 26.07
N LYS A 111 -12.24 11.43 25.17
CA LYS A 111 -12.57 10.00 25.42
C LYS A 111 -11.42 9.19 26.01
N GLY A 112 -10.31 9.84 26.35
CA GLY A 112 -9.09 9.18 26.75
C GLY A 112 -8.52 8.33 25.62
N THR A 113 -7.93 7.19 26.00
CA THR A 113 -7.07 6.39 25.12
C THR A 113 -7.60 5.00 24.82
N LEU A 114 -8.69 4.57 25.49
CA LEU A 114 -9.17 3.19 25.41
C LEU A 114 -9.95 2.88 24.11
N TRP A 115 -10.50 3.91 23.46
CA TRP A 115 -11.35 3.77 22.27
C TRP A 115 -10.65 3.14 21.05
N ARG A 116 -9.31 3.13 21.04
CA ARG A 116 -8.50 2.58 19.93
C ARG A 116 -8.21 1.09 20.03
N TYR A 117 -8.57 0.42 21.13
CA TYR A 117 -8.29 -1.00 21.32
C TYR A 117 -9.46 -1.86 20.83
N GLU A 118 -9.14 -3.03 20.26
CA GLU A 118 -10.13 -4.03 19.89
C GLU A 118 -10.99 -4.41 21.11
N GLY A 119 -12.31 -4.39 20.94
CA GLY A 119 -13.27 -4.70 22.01
C GLY A 119 -13.68 -3.52 22.89
N TYR A 120 -13.26 -2.28 22.58
CA TYR A 120 -13.86 -1.10 23.20
C TYR A 120 -15.37 -1.06 22.94
N ASN A 121 -16.16 -0.79 23.99
CA ASN A 121 -17.61 -0.69 23.88
C ASN A 121 -18.02 0.72 23.44
N ASP A 122 -18.33 0.86 22.16
CA ASP A 122 -18.78 2.09 21.50
C ASP A 122 -20.31 2.15 21.32
N ASN A 123 -21.09 1.32 22.02
CA ASN A 123 -22.53 1.23 21.80
C ASN A 123 -23.29 2.56 22.02
N SER A 124 -22.72 3.48 22.78
CA SER A 124 -23.27 4.82 23.05
C SER A 124 -22.88 5.87 22.01
N TRP A 125 -22.05 5.54 21.03
CA TRP A 125 -21.67 6.44 19.94
C TRP A 125 -22.76 6.44 18.87
N ASP A 126 -22.94 7.58 18.22
CA ASP A 126 -23.92 7.76 17.16
C ASP A 126 -23.55 6.89 15.96
N LEU A 127 -24.55 6.34 15.28
CA LEU A 127 -24.39 5.46 14.12
C LEU A 127 -25.02 6.14 12.90
N GLN A 128 -24.21 6.48 11.90
CA GLN A 128 -24.67 7.05 10.62
C GLN A 128 -23.85 6.50 9.44
N PRO A 129 -24.36 6.63 8.20
CA PRO A 129 -23.57 6.33 7.01
C PRO A 129 -22.30 7.19 6.92
N ALA A 130 -21.19 6.58 6.51
CA ALA A 130 -19.90 7.21 6.30
C ALA A 130 -19.98 8.24 5.17
N SER A 131 -20.29 9.47 5.55
CA SER A 131 -20.32 10.63 4.67
C SER A 131 -19.26 11.61 5.16
N PHE A 132 -18.19 11.78 4.40
CA PHE A 132 -17.33 12.96 4.54
C PHE A 132 -18.07 14.13 3.88
N TYR A 133 -18.50 15.11 4.67
CA TYR A 133 -19.06 16.37 4.15
C TYR A 133 -18.30 17.56 4.76
N SER A 134 -18.16 18.63 3.99
CA SER A 134 -17.74 19.93 4.51
C SER A 134 -19.00 20.76 4.77
N GLY A 135 -19.18 21.23 6.01
CA GLY A 135 -20.36 22.03 6.39
C GLY A 135 -20.85 21.72 7.80
N GLN A 136 -21.77 22.54 8.31
CA GLN A 136 -22.54 22.24 9.51
C GLN A 136 -23.69 21.32 9.09
N SER A 137 -23.74 20.08 9.59
CA SER A 137 -24.85 19.17 9.28
C SER A 137 -26.12 19.72 9.88
N ILE A 138 -27.05 20.10 9.02
CA ILE A 138 -28.44 20.32 9.40
C ILE A 138 -29.18 19.07 8.90
N ILE A 139 -29.90 18.41 9.81
CA ILE A 139 -30.67 17.18 9.52
C ILE A 139 -31.42 17.31 8.19
N GLY A 140 -31.14 16.41 7.24
CA GLY A 140 -31.85 16.33 5.95
C GLY A 140 -31.10 16.80 4.70
N ASP A 141 -29.78 17.05 4.78
CA ASP A 141 -29.03 17.46 3.59
C ASP A 141 -29.01 16.38 2.49
N THR A 142 -29.38 16.81 1.29
CA THR A 142 -29.31 16.01 0.06
C THR A 142 -27.86 16.02 -0.42
N LYS A 143 -27.29 14.85 -0.72
CA LYS A 143 -25.96 14.74 -1.33
C LYS A 143 -25.86 15.66 -2.55
N THR A 144 -25.05 16.70 -2.46
CA THR A 144 -24.73 17.58 -3.59
C THR A 144 -23.39 17.15 -4.16
N ALA A 145 -23.36 16.88 -5.47
CA ALA A 145 -22.11 16.61 -6.17
C ALA A 145 -21.25 17.89 -6.14
N VAL A 146 -19.96 17.75 -5.82
CA VAL A 146 -18.99 18.82 -6.03
C VAL A 146 -18.71 18.88 -7.53
N THR A 147 -19.39 19.77 -8.25
CA THR A 147 -19.37 19.86 -9.71
C THR A 147 -18.03 20.32 -10.30
N THR A 148 -16.99 20.46 -9.48
CA THR A 148 -15.64 20.82 -9.90
C THR A 148 -14.64 19.70 -9.62
N LEU A 149 -15.09 18.57 -9.07
CA LEU A 149 -14.24 17.44 -8.75
C LEU A 149 -14.51 16.30 -9.75
N TYR A 150 -13.54 16.04 -10.61
CA TYR A 150 -13.63 15.04 -11.67
C TYR A 150 -12.51 14.02 -11.53
N SER A 151 -12.81 12.73 -11.69
CA SER A 151 -11.78 11.70 -11.82
C SER A 151 -10.95 11.96 -13.08
N THR A 152 -9.66 11.62 -13.04
CA THR A 152 -8.80 11.73 -14.22
C THR A 152 -9.22 10.74 -15.31
N GLY A 153 -9.18 11.19 -16.56
CA GLY A 153 -9.53 10.42 -17.75
C GLY A 153 -11.01 10.06 -17.84
N CYS A 154 -11.89 10.88 -17.25
CA CYS A 154 -13.34 10.72 -17.30
C CYS A 154 -14.02 11.96 -17.90
N SER A 155 -15.18 11.76 -18.52
CA SER A 155 -16.06 12.85 -18.96
C SER A 155 -16.80 13.50 -17.78
N ASP A 156 -17.50 14.60 -18.03
CA ASP A 156 -18.38 15.26 -17.05
C ASP A 156 -19.43 14.29 -16.45
N GLU A 157 -19.84 13.28 -17.21
CA GLU A 157 -20.80 12.24 -16.81
C GLU A 157 -20.14 11.07 -16.05
N GLY A 158 -18.84 11.15 -15.77
CA GLY A 158 -18.08 10.11 -15.07
C GLY A 158 -17.78 8.87 -15.92
N SER A 159 -17.96 8.94 -17.25
CA SER A 159 -17.60 7.85 -18.15
C SER A 159 -16.12 7.88 -18.50
N VAL A 160 -15.45 6.73 -18.48
CA VAL A 160 -14.03 6.63 -18.85
C VAL A 160 -13.82 6.99 -20.33
N LEU A 161 -12.85 7.87 -20.59
CA LEU A 161 -12.42 8.30 -21.92
C LEU A 161 -11.40 7.32 -22.52
N SER A 162 -11.34 7.26 -23.85
CA SER A 162 -10.42 6.36 -24.57
C SER A 162 -8.99 6.91 -24.60
N PRO A 163 -7.95 6.06 -24.63
CA PRO A 163 -6.57 6.48 -24.86
C PRO A 163 -6.44 7.40 -26.09
N GLY A 164 -5.71 8.50 -25.93
CA GLY A 164 -5.53 9.52 -26.95
C GLY A 164 -6.66 10.55 -27.05
N GLN A 165 -7.69 10.50 -26.19
CA GLN A 165 -8.64 11.62 -26.03
C GLN A 165 -8.12 12.64 -25.03
N GLU A 166 -8.55 13.90 -25.19
CA GLU A 166 -8.30 14.98 -24.24
C GLU A 166 -9.18 14.83 -23.01
N ASP A 167 -8.63 15.08 -21.82
CA ASP A 167 -9.38 15.29 -20.59
C ASP A 167 -9.68 16.79 -20.44
N GLY A 168 -10.98 17.13 -20.47
CA GLY A 168 -11.45 18.51 -20.41
C GLY A 168 -11.35 19.19 -19.05
N HIS A 169 -10.87 18.50 -18.01
CA HIS A 169 -10.81 19.04 -16.64
C HIS A 169 -9.39 19.35 -16.18
N TYR A 170 -8.38 18.74 -16.81
CA TYR A 170 -7.00 18.84 -16.39
C TYR A 170 -6.13 19.43 -17.50
N PHE A 171 -5.45 20.53 -17.18
CA PHE A 171 -4.70 21.31 -18.15
C PHE A 171 -3.27 21.57 -17.69
N ILE A 172 -2.37 21.70 -18.66
CA ILE A 172 -1.01 22.19 -18.41
C ILE A 172 -1.09 23.63 -17.94
N THR A 173 -0.55 23.94 -16.76
CA THR A 173 -0.68 25.26 -16.15
C THR A 173 -0.02 26.39 -16.94
N SER A 174 0.97 26.07 -17.80
CA SER A 174 1.72 27.08 -18.57
C SER A 174 1.00 27.58 -19.82
N ASP A 175 0.18 26.74 -20.45
CA ASP A 175 -0.43 27.05 -21.76
C ASP A 175 -1.90 26.64 -21.89
N SER A 176 -2.48 26.06 -20.83
CA SER A 176 -3.87 25.59 -20.80
C SER A 176 -4.19 24.52 -21.85
N THR A 177 -3.19 23.80 -22.35
CA THR A 177 -3.43 22.63 -23.20
C THR A 177 -4.02 21.50 -22.35
N PRO A 178 -5.08 20.82 -22.78
CA PRO A 178 -5.64 19.69 -22.04
C PRO A 178 -4.63 18.53 -21.97
N LEU A 179 -4.67 17.78 -20.87
CA LEU A 179 -3.95 16.53 -20.76
C LEU A 179 -4.66 15.43 -21.55
N MET A 180 -3.90 14.43 -22.00
CA MET A 180 -4.37 13.34 -22.82
C MET A 180 -4.51 12.07 -21.99
N VAL A 181 -5.55 11.28 -22.23
CA VAL A 181 -5.69 9.94 -21.66
C VAL A 181 -4.59 9.03 -22.22
N MET A 182 -3.87 8.37 -21.32
CA MET A 182 -2.75 7.50 -21.66
C MET A 182 -3.19 6.07 -22.00
N GLN A 183 -2.39 5.36 -22.78
CA GLN A 183 -2.60 3.93 -23.00
C GLN A 183 -2.32 3.15 -21.72
N ASN A 184 -3.26 2.31 -21.34
CA ASN A 184 -3.16 1.51 -20.13
C ASN A 184 -1.91 0.60 -20.09
N HIS A 185 -1.19 0.66 -18.97
CA HIS A 185 -0.08 -0.24 -18.68
C HIS A 185 -0.41 -1.19 -17.52
N PRO A 186 -0.04 -2.49 -17.61
CA PRO A 186 -0.37 -3.49 -16.59
C PRO A 186 0.31 -3.28 -15.22
N ALA A 187 1.26 -2.35 -15.12
CA ALA A 187 1.97 -2.03 -13.87
C ALA A 187 1.38 -0.84 -13.09
N TRP A 188 0.30 -0.21 -13.58
CA TRP A 188 -0.30 0.97 -12.94
C TRP A 188 -1.37 0.58 -11.91
N ALA A 189 -1.34 1.24 -10.76
CA ALA A 189 -2.19 0.92 -9.62
C ALA A 189 -3.65 1.38 -9.76
N ALA A 190 -3.94 2.33 -10.67
CA ALA A 190 -5.26 2.95 -10.87
C ALA A 190 -5.72 2.84 -12.33
N ASN A 191 -5.64 1.64 -12.90
CA ASN A 191 -6.11 1.33 -14.24
C ASN A 191 -7.37 0.46 -14.11
N ASP A 192 -8.52 1.10 -13.89
CA ASP A 192 -9.79 0.43 -13.63
C ASP A 192 -10.95 1.02 -14.43
N SER A 193 -12.16 0.50 -14.22
CA SER A 193 -13.35 0.93 -14.96
C SER A 193 -13.89 2.30 -14.54
N THR A 194 -13.25 2.97 -13.58
CA THR A 194 -13.74 4.22 -12.96
C THR A 194 -12.80 5.40 -13.14
N SER A 195 -11.55 5.17 -13.57
CA SER A 195 -10.59 6.24 -13.86
C SER A 195 -9.45 5.76 -14.76
N MET A 196 -8.79 6.71 -15.43
CA MET A 196 -7.61 6.46 -16.26
C MET A 196 -6.48 7.43 -15.94
N TRP A 197 -5.26 7.07 -16.33
CA TRP A 197 -4.11 7.95 -16.25
C TRP A 197 -4.15 8.99 -17.37
N ILE A 198 -3.74 10.21 -17.05
CA ILE A 198 -3.62 11.33 -17.99
C ILE A 198 -2.18 11.83 -18.01
N GLY A 199 -1.74 12.36 -19.16
CA GLY A 199 -0.40 12.88 -19.33
C GLY A 199 -0.28 13.86 -20.49
N LEU A 200 0.96 14.30 -20.76
CA LEU A 200 1.24 15.27 -21.83
C LEU A 200 1.02 14.68 -23.24
N SER A 201 0.98 13.36 -23.35
CA SER A 201 0.71 12.64 -24.60
C SER A 201 -0.05 11.34 -24.30
N GLY A 202 -0.88 10.92 -25.25
CA GLY A 202 -1.70 9.71 -25.13
C GLY A 202 -1.01 8.43 -25.59
N GLN A 203 0.30 8.26 -25.32
CA GLN A 203 1.03 7.03 -25.67
C GLN A 203 0.60 5.83 -24.83
#